data_AF-X0QJ29-F1
#
_entry.id   AF-X0QJ29-F1
#
_cell.length_a   1.000
_cell.length_b   1.000
_cell.length_c   1.000
_cell.angle_alpha   90.00
_cell.angle_beta   90.00
_cell.angle_gamma   90.00
#
_symmetry.space_group_name_H-M   'P 1'
#
loop_
_entity.id
_entity.type
_entity.pdbx_description
1 polymer ?
#
loop_
_entity_poly.entity_id
_entity_poly.type
_entity_poly.pdbx_seq_one_letter_code
_entity_poly.pdbx_strand_id
1 'polypeptide(L)'
;MLVFGEPYEATNGTGIVTVSNKSWGHRPEHPVGIYTINAENTMWTPAVDTSRHTLIGVCTGFAAAVIGTIAVLRRPPWPEMTERVMTALAQARISENRPR
;
A
#
# COMPACT_ATOMS: atom_id res chain seq x y z
N MET A 1 -0.78 -21.66 15.17
CA MET A 1 0.31 -22.67 15.23
C MET A 1 0.53 -23.15 13.81
N LEU A 2 1.79 -23.25 13.36
CA LEU A 2 2.08 -23.78 12.02
C LEU A 2 1.86 -25.29 12.04
N VAL A 3 1.12 -25.77 11.05
CA VAL A 3 0.84 -27.20 10.83
C VAL A 3 1.39 -27.54 9.44
N PHE A 4 2.22 -28.57 9.40
CA PHE A 4 2.74 -29.12 8.16
C PHE A 4 1.83 -30.27 7.73
N GLY A 5 1.33 -30.21 6.51
CA GLY A 5 0.56 -31.28 5.91
C GLY A 5 1.43 -32.47 5.52
N GLU A 6 0.80 -33.60 5.20
CA GLU A 6 1.48 -34.78 4.69
C GLU A 6 2.26 -34.43 3.41
N PRO A 7 3.56 -34.79 3.32
CA PRO A 7 4.35 -34.55 2.12
C PRO A 7 3.74 -35.28 0.91
N TYR A 8 3.42 -34.53 -0.14
CA TYR A 8 2.98 -35.11 -1.40
C TYR A 8 4.17 -35.18 -2.36
N GLU A 9 4.50 -36.38 -2.84
CA GLU A 9 5.54 -36.57 -3.84
C GLU A 9 4.92 -36.42 -5.24
N ALA A 10 5.32 -35.36 -5.95
CA ALA A 10 4.90 -35.15 -7.33
C ALA A 10 5.63 -36.15 -8.26
N THR A 11 5.03 -36.45 -9.41
CA THR A 11 5.50 -37.46 -10.39
C THR A 11 6.95 -37.26 -10.87
N ASN A 12 7.52 -36.07 -10.66
CA ASN A 12 8.89 -35.70 -11.00
C ASN A 12 9.89 -35.87 -9.84
N GLY A 13 9.52 -36.51 -8.74
CA GLY A 13 10.36 -36.67 -7.54
C GLY A 13 10.50 -35.38 -6.71
N THR A 14 9.61 -34.41 -6.93
CA THR A 14 9.57 -33.17 -6.12
C THR A 14 8.62 -33.37 -4.94
N GLY A 15 9.13 -33.20 -3.72
CA GLY A 15 8.34 -33.23 -2.49
C GLY A 15 7.63 -31.90 -2.27
N ILE A 16 6.32 -31.93 -2.08
CA ILE A 16 5.49 -30.78 -1.83
C ILE A 16 4.97 -30.87 -0.39
N VAL A 17 5.37 -29.92 0.48
CA VAL A 17 4.90 -29.84 1.86
C VAL A 17 4.02 -28.62 2.01
N THR A 18 2.73 -28.84 2.27
CA THR A 18 1.78 -27.74 2.50
C THR A 18 1.90 -27.23 3.92
N VAL A 19 1.83 -25.91 4.10
CA VAL A 19 1.89 -25.26 5.40
C VAL A 19 0.60 -24.50 5.64
N SER A 20 -0.13 -24.88 6.68
CA SER A 20 -1.30 -24.16 7.16
C SER A 20 -1.02 -23.53 8.53
N ASN A 21 -1.74 -22.47 8.84
CA ASN A 21 -1.74 -21.90 10.18
C ASN A 21 -3.09 -22.18 10.82
N LYS A 22 -3.04 -22.91 11.92
CA LYS A 22 -4.18 -23.08 12.80
C LYS A 22 -4.38 -21.79 13.59
N SER A 23 -5.45 -21.08 13.23
CA SER A 23 -5.89 -19.87 13.95
C SER A 23 -6.42 -20.25 15.33
N TRP A 24 -6.33 -19.32 16.28
CA TRP A 24 -6.84 -19.52 17.63
C TRP A 24 -8.36 -19.34 17.65
N GLY A 25 -9.09 -20.31 18.21
CA GLY A 25 -10.56 -20.34 18.26
C GLY A 25 -11.21 -21.14 17.12
N HIS A 26 -12.48 -20.86 16.82
CA HIS A 26 -13.28 -21.57 15.80
C HIS A 26 -13.04 -21.09 14.35
N ARG A 27 -11.91 -20.41 14.08
CA ARG A 27 -11.59 -19.97 12.73
C ARG A 27 -11.06 -21.16 11.91
N PRO A 28 -11.46 -21.28 10.63
CA PRO A 28 -10.94 -22.32 9.75
C PRO A 28 -9.42 -22.17 9.58
N GLU A 29 -8.73 -23.28 9.31
CA GLU A 29 -7.30 -23.24 8.99
C GLU A 29 -7.05 -22.40 7.73
N HIS A 30 -6.00 -21.58 7.78
CA HIS A 30 -5.62 -20.72 6.65
C HIS A 30 -4.34 -21.24 6.00
N PRO A 31 -4.32 -21.46 4.67
CA PRO A 31 -3.10 -21.83 3.98
C PRO A 31 -2.09 -20.67 4.06
N VAL A 32 -0.86 -20.99 4.43
CA VAL A 32 0.25 -20.02 4.53
C VAL A 32 1.14 -20.08 3.30
N GLY A 33 1.38 -21.29 2.79
CA GLY A 33 2.23 -21.51 1.65
C GLY A 33 2.58 -22.97 1.47
N ILE A 34 3.50 -23.22 0.54
CA ILE A 34 3.95 -24.54 0.14
C ILE A 34 5.47 -24.51 0.05
N TYR A 35 6.12 -25.51 0.64
CA TYR A 35 7.51 -25.81 0.36
C TYR A 35 7.60 -26.83 -0.79
N THR A 36 8.41 -26.50 -1.78
CA THR A 36 8.74 -27.37 -2.90
C THR A 36 10.19 -27.79 -2.71
N ILE A 37 10.42 -29.08 -2.48
CA ILE A 37 11.74 -29.68 -2.26
C ILE A 37 12.05 -30.55 -3.48
N ASN A 38 13.08 -30.22 -4.24
CA ASN A 38 13.59 -31.09 -5.30
C ASN A 38 15.01 -31.57 -4.95
N ALA A 39 15.63 -32.36 -5.82
CA ALA A 39 16.97 -32.90 -5.60
C ALA A 39 18.09 -31.83 -5.51
N GLU A 40 17.84 -30.62 -6.02
CA GLU A 40 18.85 -29.56 -6.15
C GLU A 40 18.63 -28.36 -5.21
N ASN A 41 17.38 -28.11 -4.80
CA ASN A 41 16.97 -26.92 -4.07
C ASN A 41 15.67 -27.11 -3.27
N THR A 42 15.46 -26.17 -2.35
CA THR A 42 14.22 -26.00 -1.60
C THR A 42 13.67 -24.61 -1.88
N MET A 43 12.45 -24.51 -2.41
CA MET A 43 11.77 -23.25 -2.72
C MET A 43 10.54 -23.07 -1.83
N TRP A 44 10.34 -21.86 -1.33
CA TRP A 44 9.15 -21.46 -0.58
C TRP A 44 8.21 -20.64 -1.45
N THR A 45 6.96 -21.08 -1.57
CA THR A 45 5.91 -20.37 -2.29
C THR A 45 4.79 -19.95 -1.32
N PRO A 46 4.65 -18.66 -1.00
CA PRO A 46 3.63 -18.21 -0.07
C PRO A 46 2.23 -18.22 -0.71
N ALA A 47 1.21 -18.61 0.06
CA ALA A 47 -0.20 -18.57 -0.33
C ALA A 47 -0.78 -17.16 -0.08
N VAL A 48 -0.17 -16.15 -0.71
CA VAL A 48 -0.58 -14.75 -0.57
C VAL A 48 -1.53 -14.36 -1.69
N ASP A 49 -2.65 -13.74 -1.34
CA ASP A 49 -3.56 -13.11 -2.31
C ASP A 49 -2.99 -11.74 -2.71
N THR A 50 -2.12 -11.74 -3.72
CA THR A 50 -1.49 -10.54 -4.27
C THR A 50 -2.53 -9.55 -4.82
N SER A 51 -3.67 -10.04 -5.32
CA SER A 51 -4.74 -9.21 -5.85
C SER A 51 -5.38 -8.36 -4.74
N ARG A 52 -5.60 -8.94 -3.55
CA ARG A 52 -6.09 -8.19 -2.38
C ARG A 52 -5.10 -7.13 -1.91
N HIS A 53 -3.81 -7.47 -1.82
CA HIS A 53 -2.79 -6.48 -1.44
C HIS A 53 -2.73 -5.31 -2.43
N THR A 54 -2.80 -5.62 -3.73
CA THR A 54 -2.84 -4.62 -4.79
C THR A 54 -4.06 -3.72 -4.65
N LEU A 55 -5.24 -4.31 -4.42
CA LEU A 55 -6.49 -3.57 -4.26
C LEU A 55 -6.43 -2.62 -3.05
N ILE A 56 -5.91 -3.07 -1.90
CA ILE A 56 -5.75 -2.22 -0.71
C ILE A 56 -4.80 -1.05 -1.01
N GLY A 57 -3.67 -1.31 -1.66
CA GLY A 57 -2.72 -0.27 -2.06
C GLY A 57 -3.33 0.76 -2.99
N VAL A 58 -4.04 0.30 -4.03
CA VAL A 58 -4.70 1.17 -5.02
C VAL A 58 -5.82 1.98 -4.37
N CYS A 59 -6.69 1.36 -3.55
CA CYS A 59 -7.76 2.07 -2.86
C CYS A 59 -7.21 3.13 -1.89
N THR A 60 -6.13 2.82 -1.18
CA THR A 60 -5.50 3.77 -0.25
C THR A 60 -4.86 4.93 -0.99
N GLY A 61 -4.12 4.66 -2.07
CA GLY A 61 -3.52 5.69 -2.94
C GLY A 61 -4.58 6.57 -3.60
N PHE A 62 -5.68 5.96 -4.07
CA PHE A 62 -6.81 6.68 -4.63
C PHE A 62 -7.48 7.59 -3.59
N ALA A 63 -7.74 7.09 -2.38
CA ALA A 63 -8.29 7.90 -1.30
C ALA A 63 -7.38 9.08 -0.93
N ALA A 64 -6.07 8.86 -0.85
CA ALA A 64 -5.09 9.91 -0.61
C ALA A 64 -5.10 10.97 -1.72
N ALA A 65 -5.15 10.55 -2.99
CA ALA A 65 -5.22 11.46 -4.13
C ALA A 65 -6.51 12.31 -4.13
N VAL A 66 -7.65 11.69 -3.82
CA VAL A 66 -8.94 12.41 -3.69
C VAL A 66 -8.86 13.46 -2.57
N ILE A 67 -8.37 13.07 -1.39
CA ILE A 67 -8.24 14.00 -0.25
C ILE A 67 -7.27 15.14 -0.59
N GLY A 68 -6.12 14.84 -1.20
CA GLY A 68 -5.15 15.84 -1.63
C GLY A 68 -5.74 16.83 -2.65
N THR A 69 -6.49 16.32 -3.62
CA THR A 69 -7.17 17.16 -4.63
C THR A 69 -8.22 18.05 -3.98
N ILE A 70 -9.03 17.51 -3.07
CA ILE A 70 -10.03 18.29 -2.32
C ILE A 70 -9.34 19.35 -1.44
N ALA A 71 -8.21 19.02 -0.82
CA ALA A 71 -7.46 19.97 -0.02
C ALA A 71 -6.98 21.16 -0.87
N VAL A 72 -6.43 20.88 -2.06
CA VAL A 72 -6.01 21.92 -3.01
C VAL A 72 -7.20 22.75 -3.51
N LEU A 73 -8.35 22.13 -3.76
CA LEU A 73 -9.56 22.88 -4.16
C LEU A 73 -10.13 23.74 -3.03
N ARG A 74 -10.10 23.27 -1.79
CA ARG A 74 -10.66 23.98 -0.63
C ARG A 74 -9.78 25.13 -0.16
N ARG A 75 -8.47 24.91 -0.12
CA ARG A 75 -7.47 25.89 0.29
C ARG A 75 -6.31 25.75 -0.66
N PRO A 76 -6.40 26.42 -1.82
CA PRO A 76 -5.30 26.39 -2.75
C PRO A 76 -4.01 26.80 -2.04
N PRO A 77 -2.88 26.12 -2.31
CA PRO A 77 -1.60 26.45 -1.69
C PRO A 77 -1.06 27.81 -2.15
N TRP A 78 -1.66 28.42 -3.18
CA TRP A 78 -1.33 29.75 -3.62
C TRP A 78 -2.07 30.82 -2.81
N PRO A 79 -1.48 32.04 -2.69
CA PRO A 79 -2.11 33.14 -1.98
C PRO A 79 -3.51 33.43 -2.53
N GLU A 80 -4.44 33.81 -1.64
CA GLU A 80 -5.78 34.22 -2.09
C GLU A 80 -5.67 35.42 -3.03
N MET A 81 -5.99 35.20 -4.30
CA MET A 81 -5.98 36.22 -5.36
C MET A 81 -7.22 37.11 -5.30
N THR A 82 -7.58 37.57 -4.10
CA THR A 82 -8.66 38.55 -3.94
C THR A 82 -8.12 39.94 -4.24
N GLU A 83 -8.96 40.80 -4.83
CA GLU A 83 -8.61 42.20 -5.15
C GLU A 83 -8.00 42.95 -3.95
N ARG A 84 -8.51 42.70 -2.74
CA ARG A 84 -8.00 43.28 -1.49
C ARG A 84 -6.57 42.86 -1.16
N VAL A 85 -6.23 41.59 -1.36
CA VAL A 85 -4.89 41.06 -1.08
C VAL A 85 -3.90 41.58 -2.13
N MET A 86 -4.31 41.61 -3.39
CA MET A 86 -3.48 42.11 -4.48
C MET A 86 -3.17 43.61 -4.35
N THR A 87 -4.16 44.42 -3.96
CA THR A 87 -3.96 45.86 -3.70
C THR A 87 -3.07 46.11 -2.49
N ALA A 88 -3.22 45.34 -1.40
CA ALA A 88 -2.35 45.41 -0.23
C ALA A 88 -0.89 45.02 -0.56
N LEU A 89 -0.69 43.96 -1.34
CA LEU A 89 0.65 43.56 -1.82
C LEU A 89 1.27 44.62 -2.73
N ALA A 90 0.49 45.23 -3.62
CA ALA A 90 0.95 46.31 -4.48
C ALA A 90 1.38 47.55 -3.67
N GLN A 91 0.60 47.91 -2.64
CA GLN A 91 0.93 49.02 -1.75
C GLN A 91 2.19 48.75 -0.92
N ALA A 92 2.33 47.54 -0.38
CA ALA A 92 3.54 47.12 0.33
C ALA A 92 4.77 47.24 -0.57
N ARG A 93 4.67 46.75 -1.82
CA ARG A 93 5.75 46.85 -2.82
C ARG A 93 6.12 48.30 -3.14
N ILE A 94 5.14 49.20 -3.27
CA ILE A 94 5.37 50.63 -3.54
C ILE A 94 6.04 51.31 -2.34
N SER A 95 5.66 50.96 -1.11
CA SER A 95 6.25 51.53 0.11
C SER A 95 7.71 51.13 0.30
N GLU A 96 8.05 49.89 -0.05
CA GLU A 96 9.42 49.37 -0.03
C GLU A 96 10.30 50.06 -1.08
N ASN A 97 9.73 50.31 -2.27
CA ASN A 97 10.46 50.87 -3.39
C ASN A 97 10.55 52.41 -3.37
N ARG A 98 10.00 53.08 -2.35
CA ARG A 98 10.16 54.52 -2.16
C ARG A 98 11.55 54.78 -1.55
N PRO A 99 12.50 55.39 -2.27
CA PRO A 99 13.76 55.80 -1.66
C PRO A 99 13.45 56.83 -0.56
N ARG A 100 14.09 56.66 0.60
CA ARG A 100 13.97 57.55 1.76
C ARG A 100 14.35 58.98 1.43
#